data_AF-A0A950Z4K0-F1
#
_entry.id   AF-A0A950Z4K0-F1
#
_cell.length_a   1.000
_cell.length_b   1.000
_cell.length_c   1.000
_cell.angle_alpha   90.00
_cell.angle_beta   90.00
_cell.angle_gamma   90.00
#
_symmetry.space_group_name_H-M   'P 1'
#
loop_
_entity.id
_entity.type
_entity.pdbx_description
1 polymer ?
#
loop_
_entity_poly.entity_id
_entity_poly.type
_entity_poly.pdbx_seq_one_letter_code
_entity_poly.pdbx_strand_id
1 'polypeptide(L)'
;MQEFNLPEGSGGYTAHLLNPQDEQAWFFAFSPETRAVIGYVWKREDYPWIGIWEENRGRTHPPWNARAVTRGMEFGVSPFPETRRAMIKRNTLFDTPCYRWLPAKGSLKANYYAAIGTASAIPENLEGFENVIGTSASEKNPY
;
A
#
# COMPACT_ATOMS: atom_id res chain seq x y z
N MET A 1 -11.30 7.84 2.40
CA MET A 1 -10.06 8.64 2.49
C MET A 1 -9.56 8.61 3.93
N GLN A 2 -8.27 8.40 4.17
CA GLN A 2 -7.68 8.41 5.50
C GLN A 2 -6.65 9.53 5.62
N GLU A 3 -6.80 10.42 6.59
CA GLU A 3 -5.85 11.51 6.88
C GLU A 3 -4.79 11.07 7.89
N PHE A 4 -3.60 11.68 7.82
CA PHE A 4 -2.54 11.47 8.82
C PHE A 4 -2.80 12.34 10.04
N ASN A 5 -3.42 11.74 11.08
CA ASN A 5 -3.86 12.44 12.29
C ASN A 5 -3.35 11.76 13.58
N LEU A 6 -2.22 11.04 13.51
CA LEU A 6 -1.65 10.39 14.69
C LEU A 6 -1.09 11.39 15.71
N PRO A 7 -1.28 11.17 17.02
CA PRO A 7 -0.63 11.96 18.06
C PRO A 7 0.90 11.98 17.93
N GLU A 8 1.54 13.07 18.32
CA GLU A 8 3.00 13.13 18.42
C GLU A 8 3.52 12.11 19.45
N GLY A 9 4.66 11.48 19.15
CA GLY A 9 5.24 10.41 19.97
C GLY A 9 4.59 9.05 19.76
N SER A 10 3.75 8.88 18.73
CA SER A 10 3.03 7.64 18.46
C SER A 10 3.34 7.04 17.09
N GLY A 11 2.96 5.77 16.93
CA GLY A 11 3.01 5.04 15.68
C GLY A 11 1.97 3.94 15.68
N GLY A 12 1.64 3.44 14.51
CA GLY A 12 0.56 2.47 14.35
C GLY A 12 0.79 1.55 13.16
N TYR A 13 0.10 0.42 13.18
CA TYR A 13 0.00 -0.48 12.04
C TYR A 13 -1.45 -0.94 11.90
N THR A 14 -1.98 -0.90 10.68
CA THR A 14 -3.29 -1.45 10.34
C THR A 14 -3.18 -2.32 9.10
N ALA A 15 -3.92 -3.44 9.11
CA ALA A 15 -4.00 -4.36 7.98
C ALA A 15 -5.38 -4.23 7.34
N HIS A 16 -5.40 -4.10 6.02
CA HIS A 16 -6.61 -3.92 5.23
C HIS A 16 -6.71 -5.01 4.17
N LEU A 17 -7.83 -5.72 4.15
CA LEU A 17 -8.17 -6.62 3.04
C LEU A 17 -8.79 -5.80 1.92
N LEU A 18 -8.24 -5.93 0.72
CA LEU A 18 -8.81 -5.34 -0.49
C LEU A 18 -10.06 -6.10 -0.92
N ASN A 19 -11.07 -5.35 -1.37
CA ASN A 19 -12.36 -5.90 -1.78
C ASN A 19 -12.18 -7.04 -2.80
N PRO A 20 -12.60 -8.28 -2.48
CA PRO A 20 -12.33 -9.44 -3.32
C PRO A 20 -13.09 -9.44 -4.65
N GLN A 21 -14.08 -8.55 -4.82
CA GLN A 21 -14.83 -8.40 -6.08
C GLN A 21 -14.10 -7.54 -7.12
N ASP A 22 -13.05 -6.82 -6.72
CA ASP A 22 -12.30 -5.96 -7.63
C ASP A 22 -11.19 -6.77 -8.33
N GLU A 23 -11.06 -6.61 -9.65
CA GLU A 23 -9.95 -7.19 -10.43
C GLU A 23 -8.63 -6.47 -10.10
N GLN A 24 -8.72 -5.16 -9.91
CA GLN A 24 -7.59 -4.28 -9.67
C GLN A 24 -7.65 -3.71 -8.26
N ALA A 25 -6.48 -3.54 -7.66
CA ALA A 25 -6.32 -2.78 -6.44
C ALA A 25 -5.42 -1.58 -6.68
N TRP A 26 -5.65 -0.55 -5.89
CA TRP A 26 -4.90 0.70 -5.98
C TRP A 26 -4.89 1.42 -4.65
N PHE A 27 -3.92 2.32 -4.50
CA PHE A 27 -3.97 3.37 -3.49
C PHE A 27 -3.36 4.65 -4.04
N PHE A 28 -3.79 5.78 -3.48
CA PHE A 28 -3.17 7.08 -3.70
C PHE A 28 -2.66 7.64 -2.38
N ALA A 29 -1.50 8.26 -2.41
CA ALA A 29 -1.01 9.09 -1.30
C ALA A 29 -0.75 10.50 -1.81
N PHE A 30 -1.29 11.48 -1.09
CA PHE A 30 -1.30 12.88 -1.49
C PHE A 30 -0.72 13.75 -0.37
N SER A 31 0.10 14.73 -0.76
CA SER A 31 0.56 15.79 0.14
C SER A 31 -0.08 17.12 -0.27
N PRO A 32 -0.96 17.71 0.57
CA PRO A 32 -1.52 19.02 0.30
C PRO A 32 -0.46 20.14 0.21
N GLU A 33 0.63 20.01 0.98
CA GLU A 33 1.72 21.00 1.03
C GLU A 33 2.46 21.09 -0.31
N THR A 34 2.82 19.94 -0.88
CA THR A 34 3.59 19.88 -2.13
C THR A 34 2.71 19.70 -3.37
N ARG A 35 1.42 19.42 -3.19
CA ARG A 35 0.46 18.99 -4.23
C ARG A 35 0.84 17.71 -4.95
N ALA A 36 1.85 16.99 -4.46
CA ALA A 36 2.28 15.73 -5.05
C ALA A 36 1.27 14.63 -4.72
N VAL A 37 0.90 13.85 -5.73
CA VAL A 37 0.17 12.60 -5.57
C VAL A 37 0.99 11.46 -6.16
N ILE A 38 1.12 10.38 -5.41
CA ILE A 38 1.64 9.10 -5.92
C ILE A 38 0.51 8.08 -5.95
N GLY A 39 0.54 7.19 -6.94
CA GLY A 39 -0.42 6.12 -7.07
C GLY A 39 0.21 4.82 -7.50
N TYR A 40 -0.32 3.73 -6.95
CA TYR A 40 0.01 2.36 -7.35
C TYR A 40 -1.26 1.65 -7.79
N VAL A 41 -1.16 0.84 -8.84
CA VAL A 41 -2.26 0.02 -9.37
C VAL A 41 -1.71 -1.37 -9.71
N TRP A 42 -2.40 -2.44 -9.32
CA TRP A 42 -1.96 -3.82 -9.56
C TRP A 42 -3.15 -4.79 -9.68
N LYS A 43 -2.88 -6.03 -10.08
CA LYS A 43 -3.87 -7.13 -10.02
C LYS A 43 -4.14 -7.46 -8.56
N ARG A 44 -5.36 -7.28 -8.08
CA ARG A 44 -5.71 -7.47 -6.66
C ARG A 44 -5.32 -8.86 -6.15
N GLU A 45 -5.51 -9.88 -6.99
CA GLU A 45 -5.20 -11.27 -6.64
C GLU A 45 -3.71 -11.53 -6.35
N ASP A 46 -2.80 -10.71 -6.89
CA ASP A 46 -1.38 -10.88 -6.63
C ASP A 46 -1.01 -10.49 -5.19
N TYR A 47 -1.64 -9.42 -4.70
CA TYR A 47 -1.41 -8.82 -3.39
C TYR A 47 -2.73 -8.31 -2.80
N PRO A 48 -3.46 -9.16 -2.06
CA PRO A 48 -4.79 -8.83 -1.56
C PRO A 48 -4.78 -7.97 -0.29
N TRP A 49 -3.62 -7.73 0.32
CA TRP A 49 -3.49 -7.00 1.58
C TRP A 49 -2.78 -5.67 1.39
N ILE A 50 -3.19 -4.66 2.15
CA ILE A 50 -2.42 -3.45 2.40
C ILE A 50 -2.12 -3.33 3.89
N GLY A 51 -0.84 -3.23 4.23
CA GLY A 51 -0.35 -2.74 5.51
C GLY A 51 -0.17 -1.23 5.46
N ILE A 52 -0.83 -0.50 6.36
CA ILE A 52 -0.56 0.91 6.58
C ILE A 52 0.16 1.04 7.91
N TRP A 53 1.42 1.47 7.86
CA TRP A 53 2.17 1.81 9.06
C TRP A 53 2.44 3.30 9.11
N GLU A 54 2.48 3.82 10.33
CA GLU A 54 2.62 5.24 10.55
C GLU A 54 3.57 5.49 11.72
N GLU A 55 4.32 6.57 11.62
CA GLU A 55 5.28 7.03 12.60
C GLU A 55 5.14 8.54 12.71
N ASN A 56 4.89 9.04 13.93
CA ASN A 56 4.88 10.46 14.23
C ASN A 56 5.82 10.75 15.39
N ARG A 57 7.11 10.91 15.09
CA ARG A 57 8.16 11.34 16.04
C ARG A 57 8.28 10.46 17.29
N GLY A 58 7.81 9.22 17.26
CA GLY A 58 7.89 8.27 18.37
C GLY A 58 9.27 7.61 18.53
N ARG A 59 10.03 7.46 17.45
CA ARG A 59 11.37 6.86 17.47
C ARG A 59 12.43 7.86 17.91
N THR A 60 12.82 7.80 19.19
CA THR A 60 13.77 8.73 19.81
C THR A 60 15.24 8.33 19.64
N HIS A 61 15.54 7.06 19.41
CA HIS A 61 16.92 6.58 19.26
C HIS A 61 17.53 7.04 17.92
N PRO A 62 18.86 7.23 17.85
CA PRO A 62 19.54 7.51 16.58
C PRO A 62 19.36 6.39 15.55
N PRO A 63 19.30 6.71 14.23
CA PRO A 63 19.35 8.05 13.63
C PRO A 63 18.02 8.82 13.63
N TRP A 64 16.91 8.24 14.13
CA TRP A 64 15.57 8.83 14.03
C TRP A 64 15.42 10.11 14.85
N ASN A 65 15.94 10.15 16.08
CA ASN A 65 16.00 11.35 16.94
C ASN A 65 14.66 12.11 17.07
N ALA A 66 13.51 11.41 17.08
CA ALA A 66 12.16 11.98 17.14
C ALA A 66 11.83 12.98 16.02
N ARG A 67 12.44 12.84 14.83
CA ARG A 67 12.20 13.74 13.69
C ARG A 67 11.35 13.14 12.58
N ALA A 68 11.24 11.81 12.53
CA ALA A 68 10.53 11.14 11.45
C ALA A 68 9.01 11.33 11.57
N VAL A 69 8.40 11.80 10.48
CA VAL A 69 6.96 11.70 10.25
C VAL A 69 6.79 10.91 8.96
N THR A 70 6.13 9.77 9.02
CA THR A 70 6.06 8.86 7.88
C THR A 70 4.78 8.05 7.91
N ARG A 71 4.20 7.83 6.72
CA ARG A 71 3.16 6.85 6.47
C ARG A 71 3.64 5.93 5.36
N GLY A 72 3.76 4.64 5.64
CA GLY A 72 4.01 3.60 4.65
C GLY A 72 2.71 2.95 4.20
N MET A 73 2.56 2.79 2.90
CA MET A 73 1.45 2.11 2.24
C MET A 73 2.03 0.87 1.54
N GLU A 74 1.84 -0.31 2.12
CA GLU A 74 2.57 -1.52 1.75
C GLU A 74 1.59 -2.61 1.30
N PHE A 75 1.44 -2.79 -0.02
CA PHE A 75 0.66 -3.90 -0.55
C PHE A 75 1.48 -5.19 -0.58
N GLY A 76 0.84 -6.33 -0.28
CA GLY A 76 1.56 -7.60 -0.23
C GLY A 76 0.66 -8.82 -0.11
N VAL A 77 1.31 -9.98 0.00
CA VAL A 77 0.66 -11.28 0.19
C VAL A 77 0.27 -11.57 1.64
N SER A 78 0.64 -10.66 2.56
CA SER A 78 0.54 -10.88 4.00
C SER A 78 0.01 -9.63 4.70
N PRO A 79 -0.91 -9.80 5.67
CA PRO A 79 -1.53 -8.66 6.35
C PRO A 79 -0.63 -7.98 7.39
N PHE A 80 0.36 -8.67 7.98
CA PHE A 80 1.12 -8.17 9.14
C PHE A 80 2.63 -8.31 8.97
N PRO A 81 3.43 -7.42 9.58
CA PRO A 81 4.88 -7.52 9.67
C PRO A 81 5.25 -8.55 10.74
N GLU A 82 5.09 -9.82 10.42
CA GLU A 82 5.32 -10.93 11.36
C GLU A 82 6.34 -11.94 10.83
N THR A 83 6.77 -12.86 11.69
CA THR A 83 7.73 -13.91 11.28
C THR A 83 7.06 -14.88 10.30
N ARG A 84 7.84 -15.51 9.41
CA ARG A 84 7.33 -16.56 8.49
C ARG A 84 6.58 -17.68 9.22
N ARG A 85 7.04 -18.07 10.42
CA ARG A 85 6.36 -19.09 11.22
C ARG A 85 4.99 -18.61 11.71
N ALA A 86 4.89 -17.35 12.12
CA ALA A 86 3.61 -16.74 12.51
C ALA A 86 2.66 -16.63 11.31
N MET A 87 3.16 -16.19 10.15
CA MET A 87 2.38 -16.13 8.90
C MET A 87 1.80 -17.49 8.51
N ILE A 88 2.63 -18.55 8.50
CA ILE A 88 2.18 -19.91 8.16
C ILE A 88 1.17 -20.41 9.19
N LYS A 89 1.41 -20.15 10.49
CA LYS A 89 0.48 -20.54 11.56
C LYS A 89 -0.87 -19.85 11.43
N ARG A 90 -0.89 -18.56 11.05
CA ARG A 90 -2.11 -17.79 10.79
C ARG A 90 -2.89 -18.37 9.64
N ASN A 91 -2.19 -18.78 8.58
CA ASN A 91 -2.72 -19.38 7.36
C ASN A 91 -3.62 -18.44 6.54
N THR A 92 -4.83 -18.15 7.04
CA THR A 92 -5.84 -17.30 6.40
C THR A 92 -6.39 -16.27 7.38
N LEU A 93 -6.95 -15.17 6.84
CA LEU A 93 -7.71 -14.17 7.56
C LEU A 93 -8.80 -13.64 6.63
N PHE A 94 -10.04 -13.55 7.11
CA PHE A 94 -11.21 -13.17 6.27
C PHE A 94 -11.30 -14.00 4.98
N ASP A 95 -11.14 -15.32 5.13
CA ASP A 95 -11.15 -16.29 4.02
C ASP A 95 -10.11 -16.01 2.91
N THR A 96 -9.11 -15.18 3.19
CA THR A 96 -8.04 -14.82 2.27
C THR A 96 -6.69 -15.33 2.77
N PRO A 97 -5.85 -15.95 1.91
CA PRO A 97 -4.51 -16.39 2.29
C PRO A 97 -3.65 -15.25 2.85
N CYS A 98 -2.90 -15.53 3.93
CA CYS A 98 -1.94 -14.60 4.54
C CYS A 98 -0.50 -14.83 4.09
N TYR A 99 -0.29 -15.72 3.12
CA TYR A 99 0.99 -15.98 2.47
C TYR A 99 0.76 -16.55 1.07
N ARG A 100 1.78 -16.49 0.23
CA ARG A 100 1.89 -17.30 -1.00
C ARG A 100 3.09 -18.22 -0.87
N TRP A 101 2.99 -19.42 -1.44
CA TRP A 101 4.07 -20.39 -1.48
C TRP A 101 4.63 -20.49 -2.89
N LEU A 102 5.94 -20.31 -3.04
CA LEU A 102 6.64 -20.54 -4.30
C LEU A 102 7.44 -21.83 -4.18
N PRO A 103 7.17 -22.88 -4.97
CA PRO A 103 7.92 -24.13 -4.90
C PRO A 103 9.37 -23.94 -5.36
N ALA A 104 10.23 -24.90 -5.04
CA ALA A 104 11.63 -24.89 -5.46
C ALA A 104 11.74 -24.73 -6.99
N LYS A 105 12.61 -23.82 -7.44
CA LYS A 105 12.77 -23.43 -8.86
C LYS A 105 11.52 -22.84 -9.52
N GLY A 106 10.48 -22.53 -8.74
CA GLY A 106 9.33 -21.77 -9.22
C GLY A 106 9.71 -20.33 -9.55
N SER A 107 8.94 -19.72 -10.43
CA SER A 107 9.00 -18.28 -10.73
C SER A 107 7.59 -17.70 -10.63
N LEU A 108 7.51 -16.46 -10.19
CA LEU A 108 6.27 -15.69 -10.15
C LEU A 108 6.57 -14.29 -10.68
N LYS A 109 5.65 -13.79 -11.50
CA LYS A 109 5.69 -12.43 -12.02
C LYS A 109 4.45 -11.69 -11.52
N ALA A 110 4.67 -10.53 -10.93
CA ALA A 110 3.62 -9.61 -10.56
C ALA A 110 3.91 -8.27 -11.24
N ASN A 111 2.89 -7.70 -11.88
CA ASN A 111 2.98 -6.40 -12.54
C ASN A 111 2.27 -5.37 -11.67
N TYR A 112 2.86 -4.19 -11.57
CA TYR A 112 2.21 -3.03 -10.99
C TYR A 112 2.56 -1.80 -11.82
N TYR A 113 1.65 -0.83 -11.78
CA TYR A 113 1.85 0.50 -12.30
C TYR A 113 2.11 1.43 -11.11
N ALA A 114 3.10 2.30 -11.24
CA ALA A 114 3.39 3.35 -10.28
C ALA A 114 3.57 4.67 -11.01
N ALA A 115 2.94 5.73 -10.52
CA ALA A 115 3.06 7.06 -11.10
C ALA A 115 3.04 8.15 -10.03
N ILE A 116 3.56 9.31 -10.42
CA ILE A 116 3.54 10.54 -9.64
C ILE A 116 3.00 11.66 -10.52
N GLY A 117 2.20 12.53 -9.93
CA GLY A 117 1.69 13.73 -10.59
C GLY A 117 1.44 14.84 -9.58
N THR A 118 0.86 15.93 -10.08
CA THR A 118 0.49 17.09 -9.27
C THR A 118 -1.01 17.29 -9.35
N ALA A 119 -1.69 17.34 -8.20
CA ALA A 119 -3.13 17.50 -8.12
C ALA A 119 -3.50 18.59 -7.10
N SER A 120 -4.64 19.27 -7.30
CA SER A 120 -5.17 20.23 -6.33
C SER A 120 -5.79 19.55 -5.10
N ALA A 121 -6.21 18.30 -5.24
CA ALA A 121 -6.75 17.44 -4.19
C ALA A 121 -6.39 15.98 -4.49
N ILE A 122 -6.54 15.11 -3.50
CA ILE A 122 -6.38 13.67 -3.71
C ILE A 122 -7.47 13.14 -4.66
N PRO A 123 -7.13 12.32 -5.67
CA PRO A 123 -8.12 11.67 -6.51
C PRO A 123 -9.00 10.70 -5.72
N GLU A 124 -10.29 10.65 -6.06
CA GLU A 124 -11.26 9.78 -5.37
C GLU A 124 -11.34 8.38 -5.99
N ASN A 125 -10.88 8.23 -7.23
CA ASN A 125 -10.94 7.00 -8.00
C ASN A 125 -9.80 6.94 -9.04
N LEU A 126 -9.70 5.81 -9.73
CA LEU A 126 -8.64 5.57 -10.70
C LEU A 126 -8.70 6.53 -11.90
N GLU A 127 -9.88 6.79 -12.45
CA GLU A 127 -10.08 7.74 -13.56
C GLU A 127 -9.56 9.15 -13.18
N GLY A 128 -9.87 9.61 -11.96
CA GLY A 128 -9.37 10.88 -11.45
C GLY A 128 -7.84 10.92 -11.36
N PHE A 129 -7.20 9.82 -10.98
CA PHE A 129 -5.74 9.73 -10.95
C PHE A 129 -5.13 9.67 -12.36
N GLU A 130 -5.75 8.94 -13.29
CA GLU A 130 -5.34 8.87 -14.69
C GLU A 130 -5.39 10.25 -15.36
N ASN A 131 -6.41 11.05 -15.05
CA ASN A 131 -6.51 12.45 -15.49
C ASN A 131 -5.37 13.32 -14.95
N VAL A 132 -4.91 13.09 -13.71
CA VAL A 132 -3.79 13.84 -13.11
C VAL A 132 -2.47 13.53 -13.82
N ILE A 133 -2.23 12.27 -14.15
CA ILE A 133 -0.96 11.83 -14.75
C ILE A 133 -0.96 11.86 -16.28
N GLY A 134 -2.11 12.19 -16.91
CA GLY A 134 -2.24 12.30 -18.36
C GLY A 134 -1.99 10.98 -19.10
N THR A 135 -2.38 9.85 -18.49
CA THR A 135 -2.18 8.50 -19.03
C THR A 135 -3.16 7.54 -18.35
N SER A 136 -3.74 6.59 -19.10
CA SER A 136 -4.48 5.50 -18.47
C SER A 136 -3.55 4.40 -17.96
N ALA A 137 -3.75 3.95 -16.71
CA ALA A 137 -3.07 2.80 -16.16
C ALA A 137 -3.40 1.53 -16.96
N SER A 138 -4.60 1.46 -17.56
CA SER A 138 -5.01 0.37 -18.44
C SER A 138 -4.20 0.28 -19.75
N GLU A 139 -3.70 1.41 -20.26
CA GLU A 139 -2.90 1.45 -21.50
C GLU A 139 -1.44 1.04 -21.26
N LYS A 140 -0.88 1.30 -20.06
CA LYS A 140 0.52 1.01 -19.72
C LYS A 140 0.72 -0.29 -18.94
N ASN A 141 -0.35 -0.87 -18.41
CA ASN A 141 -0.33 -2.18 -17.75
C ASN A 141 -1.39 -3.08 -18.40
N PRO A 142 -1.10 -3.73 -19.54
CA PRO A 142 -1.97 -4.75 -20.12
C PRO A 142 -1.85 -6.00 -19.26
N TYR A 143 -2.49 -5.97 -18.10
CA TYR A 143 -2.62 -7.03 -17.09
C TYR A 143 -1.98 -8.39 -17.40
#